data_AF-A0A0V1FRT1-F1
#
_entry.id   AF-A0A0V1FRT1-F1
#
_cell.length_a   1.000
_cell.length_b   1.000
_cell.length_c   1.000
_cell.angle_alpha   90.00
_cell.angle_beta   90.00
_cell.angle_gamma   90.00
#
_symmetry.space_group_name_H-M   'P 1'
#
loop_
_entity.id
_entity.type
_entity.pdbx_description
1 polymer ?
#
loop_
_entity_poly.entity_id
_entity_poly.type
_entity_poly.pdbx_seq_one_letter_code
_entity_poly.pdbx_strand_id
1 'polypeptide(L)'
;MKGGNLVVDGGAIEQFFGILLFSGYHCVPSENTFWSTAEDMQVPLVSGSVYDDLNNRLRQFGVFHEKLFIDEGMVPYYGHHSCKMFIRGKPIRFFYKIWTLSSANGYPYALKIYAGRDEREKSEPLGMKIIEEMISVLERPEEHELYFNNFFASYNLLEKLSGRMIRATGTMRNSRTRKIPRMPVDEVKKKHRGFFDHVCNGTVNVVDGTTTPLSLWFLIT
;
A
#
# COMPACT_ATOMS: atom_id res chain seq x y z
N MET A 1 -34.61 -22.86 22.81
CA MET A 1 -34.38 -23.43 21.47
C MET A 1 -32.93 -23.86 21.39
N LYS A 2 -32.64 -25.15 21.19
CA LYS A 2 -31.28 -25.62 20.92
C LYS A 2 -30.89 -25.10 19.53
N GLY A 3 -29.79 -24.35 19.44
CA GLY A 3 -29.30 -23.81 18.17
C GLY A 3 -29.00 -24.94 17.20
N GLY A 4 -29.73 -24.98 16.08
CA GLY A 4 -29.35 -25.83 14.95
C GLY A 4 -28.11 -25.23 14.29
N ASN A 5 -27.17 -26.09 13.89
CA ASN A 5 -26.03 -25.64 13.08
C ASN A 5 -26.57 -25.10 11.75
N LEU A 6 -26.18 -23.88 11.40
CA LEU A 6 -26.50 -23.30 10.09
C LEU A 6 -25.79 -24.15 9.02
N VAL A 7 -26.55 -24.81 8.16
CA VAL A 7 -26.01 -25.48 6.98
C VAL A 7 -26.12 -24.48 5.84
N VAL A 8 -24.98 -23.99 5.37
CA VAL A 8 -24.91 -23.03 4.26
C VAL A 8 -24.43 -23.77 3.02
N ASP A 9 -25.22 -23.75 1.95
CA ASP A 9 -24.81 -24.26 0.65
C ASP A 9 -24.16 -23.18 -0.23
N GLY A 10 -23.49 -23.59 -1.31
CA GLY A 10 -22.77 -22.67 -2.20
C GLY A 10 -23.66 -21.63 -2.88
N GLY A 11 -24.90 -21.99 -3.23
CA GLY A 11 -25.86 -21.08 -3.86
C GLY A 11 -26.32 -19.99 -2.90
N ALA A 12 -26.49 -20.32 -1.62
CA ALA A 12 -26.79 -19.32 -0.58
C ALA A 12 -25.63 -18.31 -0.40
N ILE A 13 -24.38 -18.76 -0.51
CA ILE A 13 -23.19 -17.88 -0.45
C ILE A 13 -23.12 -16.97 -1.69
N GLU A 14 -23.39 -17.51 -2.88
CA GLU A 14 -23.41 -16.72 -4.12
C GLU A 14 -24.51 -15.65 -4.09
N GLN A 15 -25.71 -15.99 -3.64
CA GLN A 15 -26.80 -15.03 -3.45
C GLN A 15 -26.43 -13.95 -2.44
N PHE A 16 -25.77 -14.32 -1.35
CA PHE A 16 -25.29 -13.38 -0.35
C PHE A 16 -24.28 -12.38 -0.94
N PHE A 17 -23.28 -12.85 -1.70
CA PHE A 17 -22.35 -11.96 -2.40
C PHE A 17 -23.04 -11.11 -3.47
N GLY A 18 -24.03 -11.65 -4.19
CA GLY A 18 -24.85 -10.90 -5.15
C GLY A 18 -25.58 -9.72 -4.49
N ILE A 19 -26.16 -9.94 -3.31
CA ILE A 19 -26.80 -8.89 -2.51
C ILE A 19 -25.78 -7.84 -2.06
N LEU A 20 -24.59 -8.26 -1.61
CA LEU A 20 -23.53 -7.33 -1.21
C LEU A 20 -23.07 -6.44 -2.37
N LEU A 21 -22.79 -7.04 -3.54
CA LEU A 21 -22.43 -6.31 -4.75
C LEU A 21 -23.51 -5.31 -5.16
N PHE A 22 -24.78 -5.72 -5.14
CA PHE A 22 -25.90 -4.85 -5.44
C PHE A 22 -26.03 -3.69 -4.45
N SER A 23 -25.88 -3.97 -3.14
CA SER A 23 -25.94 -2.94 -2.08
C SER A 23 -24.79 -1.94 -2.12
N GLY A 24 -23.60 -2.35 -2.61
CA GLY A 24 -22.49 -1.44 -2.86
C GLY A 24 -22.70 -0.52 -4.08
N TYR A 25 -23.48 -0.96 -5.06
CA TYR A 25 -23.82 -0.17 -6.25
C TYR A 25 -25.03 0.74 -6.05
N HIS A 26 -25.96 0.35 -5.17
CA HIS A 26 -27.16 1.10 -4.81
C HIS A 26 -27.12 1.55 -3.33
N CYS A 27 -26.68 2.78 -3.09
CA CYS A 27 -26.64 3.35 -1.74
C CYS A 27 -28.04 3.58 -1.16
N VAL A 28 -28.34 2.92 -0.04
CA VAL A 28 -29.50 3.18 0.83
C VAL A 28 -29.06 3.73 2.20
N PRO A 29 -29.92 4.45 2.96
CA PRO A 29 -29.47 5.33 4.04
C PRO A 29 -28.96 4.70 5.35
N SER A 30 -29.08 3.38 5.59
CA SER A 30 -28.42 2.75 6.74
C SER A 30 -28.14 1.23 6.59
N GLU A 31 -26.91 0.82 6.96
CA GLU A 31 -26.35 -0.55 6.90
C GLU A 31 -26.62 -1.41 8.16
N ASN A 32 -27.26 -0.85 9.20
CA ASN A 32 -27.23 -1.38 10.57
C ASN A 32 -28.13 -2.59 10.84
N THR A 33 -28.21 -3.57 9.95
CA THR A 33 -28.99 -4.80 10.21
C THR A 33 -28.32 -6.09 9.74
N PHE A 34 -27.09 -6.06 9.21
CA PHE A 34 -26.48 -7.28 8.65
C PHE A 34 -25.49 -8.06 9.54
N TRP A 35 -24.97 -7.52 10.66
CA TRP A 35 -23.73 -8.07 11.26
C TRP A 35 -23.68 -8.05 12.80
N SER A 36 -23.97 -9.20 13.43
CA SER A 36 -23.85 -9.41 14.89
C SER A 36 -22.45 -9.93 15.31
N THR A 37 -22.14 -9.75 16.60
CA THR A 37 -20.83 -9.89 17.28
C THR A 37 -20.65 -11.22 18.01
N ALA A 38 -19.64 -12.03 17.66
CA ALA A 38 -19.20 -13.21 18.41
C ALA A 38 -17.66 -13.33 18.46
N GLU A 39 -17.15 -14.10 19.42
CA GLU A 39 -15.88 -13.91 20.15
C GLU A 39 -14.61 -14.53 19.51
N ASP A 40 -14.69 -14.96 18.23
CA ASP A 40 -13.75 -15.95 17.67
C ASP A 40 -12.91 -15.40 16.47
N MET A 41 -12.72 -14.09 16.42
CA MET A 41 -12.23 -13.36 15.22
C MET A 41 -10.71 -13.43 14.97
N GLN A 42 -10.11 -14.60 15.15
CA GLN A 42 -8.91 -14.99 14.40
C GLN A 42 -9.07 -16.44 13.96
N VAL A 43 -9.50 -16.62 12.70
CA VAL A 43 -9.33 -17.90 11.98
C VAL A 43 -8.26 -17.67 10.91
N PRO A 44 -6.97 -17.92 11.21
CA PRO A 44 -5.88 -17.79 10.25
C PRO A 44 -6.13 -18.59 8.96
N LEU A 45 -6.91 -19.67 9.04
CA LEU A 45 -7.29 -20.50 7.90
C LEU A 45 -8.26 -19.78 6.94
N VAL A 46 -9.22 -19.00 7.45
CA VAL A 46 -10.22 -18.28 6.63
C VAL A 46 -9.64 -16.96 6.14
N SER A 47 -8.96 -16.20 7.00
CA SER A 47 -8.30 -14.97 6.58
C SER A 47 -7.11 -15.23 5.68
N GLY A 48 -6.40 -16.36 5.85
CA GLY A 48 -5.32 -16.78 4.95
C GLY A 48 -5.86 -17.25 3.61
N SER A 49 -6.77 -18.23 3.58
CA SER A 49 -7.29 -18.79 2.33
C SER A 49 -8.04 -17.77 1.48
N VAL A 50 -8.98 -17.00 2.03
CA VAL A 50 -9.76 -16.02 1.24
C VAL A 50 -8.86 -14.91 0.71
N TYR A 51 -7.85 -14.51 1.47
CA TYR A 51 -6.94 -13.44 1.08
C TYR A 51 -5.92 -13.88 0.04
N ASP A 52 -5.35 -15.06 0.24
CA ASP A 52 -4.43 -15.67 -0.71
C ASP A 52 -5.19 -15.98 -2.01
N ASP A 53 -6.42 -16.48 -1.93
CA ASP A 53 -7.30 -16.72 -3.08
C ASP A 53 -7.67 -15.41 -3.80
N LEU A 54 -7.95 -14.34 -3.06
CA LEU A 54 -8.19 -13.02 -3.66
C LEU A 54 -6.96 -12.54 -4.42
N ASN A 55 -5.78 -12.56 -3.79
CA ASN A 55 -4.53 -12.20 -4.45
C ASN A 55 -4.22 -13.12 -5.64
N ASN A 56 -4.54 -14.41 -5.57
CA ASN A 56 -4.40 -15.35 -6.68
C ASN A 56 -5.32 -14.97 -7.84
N ARG A 57 -6.59 -14.66 -7.58
CA ARG A 57 -7.56 -14.24 -8.60
C ARG A 57 -7.20 -12.90 -9.22
N LEU A 58 -6.77 -11.93 -8.41
CA LEU A 58 -6.29 -10.62 -8.90
C LEU A 58 -5.12 -10.80 -9.88
N ARG A 59 -4.20 -11.71 -9.58
CA ARG A 59 -3.07 -12.00 -10.49
C ARG A 59 -3.46 -12.84 -11.70
N GLN A 60 -4.41 -13.75 -11.55
CA GLN A 60 -4.90 -14.59 -12.64
C GLN A 60 -5.52 -13.76 -13.77
N PHE A 61 -6.26 -12.71 -13.42
CA PHE A 61 -6.98 -11.88 -14.39
C PHE A 61 -6.28 -10.53 -14.67
N GLY A 62 -5.32 -10.14 -13.84
CA GLY A 62 -4.55 -8.92 -14.00
C GLY A 62 -3.35 -9.11 -14.92
N VAL A 63 -3.29 -8.35 -16.01
CA VAL A 63 -2.07 -8.20 -16.79
C VAL A 63 -1.23 -7.09 -16.17
N PHE A 64 0.01 -7.38 -15.76
CA PHE A 64 0.88 -6.39 -15.14
C PHE A 64 1.17 -5.23 -16.08
N HIS A 65 0.92 -4.01 -15.60
CA HIS A 65 1.21 -2.80 -16.34
C HIS A 65 2.69 -2.42 -16.19
N GLU A 66 3.26 -1.75 -17.20
CA GLU A 66 4.58 -1.13 -17.11
C GLU A 66 4.73 -0.22 -15.87
N LYS A 67 3.70 0.54 -15.48
CA LYS A 67 3.75 1.47 -14.34
C LYS A 67 2.95 0.94 -13.18
N LEU A 68 3.63 0.70 -12.06
CA LEU A 68 3.08 0.10 -10.87
C LEU A 68 3.24 1.02 -9.66
N PHE A 69 2.19 1.10 -8.84
CA PHE A 69 2.10 1.99 -7.70
C PHE A 69 1.97 1.16 -6.42
N ILE A 70 2.81 1.45 -5.44
CA ILE A 70 2.75 0.87 -4.11
C ILE A 70 2.33 1.96 -3.12
N ASP A 71 1.14 1.79 -2.55
CA ASP A 71 0.55 2.79 -1.66
C ASP A 71 -0.36 2.16 -0.59
N GLU A 72 -0.87 3.02 0.29
CA GLU A 72 -1.83 2.72 1.33
C GLU A 72 -3.30 2.81 0.86
N GLY A 73 -4.01 1.70 0.94
CA GLY A 73 -5.47 1.64 0.94
C GLY A 73 -6.05 1.76 2.36
N MET A 74 -7.22 2.41 2.48
CA MET A 74 -7.98 2.52 3.72
C MET A 74 -9.37 1.92 3.54
N VAL A 75 -9.71 0.93 4.37
CA VAL A 75 -11.07 0.36 4.43
C VAL A 75 -11.73 0.87 5.71
N PRO A 76 -12.75 1.75 5.63
CA PRO A 76 -13.44 2.27 6.80
C PRO A 76 -13.97 1.13 7.68
N TYR A 77 -13.76 1.23 8.99
CA TYR A 77 -14.31 0.28 9.94
C TYR A 77 -14.50 0.98 11.28
N TYR A 78 -15.68 0.90 11.87
CA TYR A 78 -16.02 1.64 13.10
C TYR A 78 -16.17 0.73 14.32
N GLY A 79 -16.23 -0.60 14.14
CA GLY A 79 -16.34 -1.57 15.23
C GLY A 79 -15.08 -1.69 16.11
N HIS A 80 -15.18 -2.48 17.18
CA HIS A 80 -14.09 -2.67 18.13
C HIS A 80 -13.16 -3.80 17.69
N HIS A 81 -12.02 -3.46 17.10
CA HIS A 81 -10.97 -4.42 16.76
C HIS A 81 -9.58 -3.81 16.94
N SER A 82 -8.61 -4.61 17.37
CA SER A 82 -7.25 -4.17 17.74
C SER A 82 -6.42 -3.69 16.55
N CYS A 83 -6.59 -4.31 15.38
CA CYS A 83 -5.83 -3.94 14.16
C CYS A 83 -6.38 -2.69 13.45
N LYS A 84 -7.48 -2.10 13.95
CA LYS A 84 -8.05 -0.87 13.41
C LYS A 84 -7.11 0.30 13.69
N MET A 85 -6.77 1.07 12.66
CA MET A 85 -5.97 2.27 12.79
C MET A 85 -6.85 3.50 12.98
N PHE A 86 -6.30 4.49 13.71
CA PHE A 86 -6.90 5.81 13.87
C PHE A 86 -5.99 6.91 13.31
N ILE A 87 -6.52 7.77 12.44
CA ILE A 87 -5.85 9.00 12.00
C ILE A 87 -6.72 10.21 12.31
N ARG A 88 -6.19 11.12 13.14
CA ARG A 88 -6.84 12.39 13.46
C ARG A 88 -6.82 13.33 12.26
N GLY A 89 -7.95 13.99 11.99
CA GLY A 89 -8.05 15.06 10.98
C GLY A 89 -8.28 14.59 9.54
N LYS A 90 -8.43 13.28 9.29
CA LYS A 90 -8.86 12.75 7.99
C LYS A 90 -10.37 12.50 7.96
N PRO A 91 -11.04 12.52 6.80
CA PRO A 91 -12.45 12.18 6.68
C PRO A 91 -12.75 10.77 7.23
N ILE A 92 -11.98 9.77 6.77
CA ILE A 92 -12.00 8.41 7.30
C ILE A 92 -10.98 8.34 8.44
N ARG A 93 -11.48 8.37 9.68
CA ARG A 93 -10.61 8.40 10.87
C ARG A 93 -10.31 7.01 11.41
N PHE A 94 -11.19 6.04 11.19
CA PHE A 94 -11.06 4.67 11.68
C PHE A 94 -11.11 3.71 10.50
N PHE A 95 -10.07 2.91 10.32
CA PHE A 95 -9.93 2.06 9.13
C PHE A 95 -9.00 0.88 9.37
N TYR A 96 -9.14 -0.15 8.54
CA TYR A 96 -8.08 -1.11 8.29
C TYR A 96 -7.18 -0.57 7.20
N LYS A 97 -5.87 -0.64 7.46
CA LYS A 97 -4.84 -0.26 6.51
C LYS A 97 -4.46 -1.47 5.67
N ILE A 98 -4.41 -1.28 4.36
CA ILE A 98 -4.00 -2.29 3.39
C ILE A 98 -2.87 -1.70 2.56
N TRP A 99 -1.76 -2.42 2.43
CA TRP A 99 -0.73 -2.11 1.44
C TRP A 99 -1.17 -2.65 0.10
N THR A 100 -1.04 -1.86 -0.95
CA THR A 100 -1.57 -2.21 -2.27
C THR A 100 -0.48 -2.03 -3.32
N LEU A 101 -0.26 -3.05 -4.14
CA LEU A 101 0.42 -2.95 -5.43
C LEU A 101 -0.66 -2.85 -6.50
N SER A 102 -0.65 -1.77 -7.27
CA SER A 102 -1.67 -1.51 -8.29
C SER A 102 -1.07 -0.96 -9.57
N SER A 103 -1.81 -1.06 -10.67
CA SER A 103 -1.48 -0.42 -11.94
C SER A 103 -1.80 1.08 -11.91
N ALA A 104 -1.34 1.79 -12.94
CA ALA A 104 -1.75 3.18 -13.20
C ALA A 104 -3.27 3.38 -13.36
N ASN A 105 -4.02 2.35 -13.75
CA ASN A 105 -5.48 2.41 -13.90
C ASN A 105 -6.25 1.99 -12.63
N GLY A 106 -5.54 1.68 -11.54
CA GLY A 106 -6.13 1.34 -10.25
C GLY A 106 -6.44 -0.14 -10.04
N TYR A 107 -6.05 -1.03 -10.96
CA TYR A 107 -6.21 -2.47 -10.78
C TYR A 107 -5.19 -3.00 -9.76
N PRO A 108 -5.62 -3.66 -8.66
CA PRO A 108 -4.70 -4.20 -7.67
C PRO A 108 -4.17 -5.57 -8.09
N TYR A 109 -2.86 -5.78 -7.95
CA TYR A 109 -2.20 -7.07 -8.20
C TYR A 109 -1.82 -7.80 -6.91
N ALA A 110 -1.57 -7.04 -5.84
CA ALA A 110 -1.31 -7.60 -4.53
C ALA A 110 -1.84 -6.67 -3.45
N LEU A 111 -2.44 -7.28 -2.43
CA LEU A 111 -2.89 -6.63 -1.24
C LEU A 111 -2.13 -7.25 -0.06
N LYS A 112 -1.78 -6.43 0.95
CA LYS A 112 -1.38 -6.90 2.29
C LYS A 112 -2.06 -6.12 3.42
N ILE A 113 -2.83 -6.79 4.28
CA ILE A 113 -3.42 -6.16 5.47
C ILE A 113 -2.31 -5.81 6.47
N TYR A 114 -2.32 -4.58 6.96
CA TYR A 114 -1.46 -4.17 8.06
C TYR A 114 -2.09 -4.60 9.39
N ALA A 115 -1.51 -5.62 10.02
CA ALA A 115 -1.96 -6.16 11.30
C ALA A 115 -1.18 -5.61 12.52
N GLY A 116 -0.49 -4.48 12.36
CA GLY A 116 0.34 -3.89 13.41
C GLY A 116 1.83 -4.17 13.24
N ARG A 117 2.60 -3.99 14.32
CA ARG A 117 4.05 -4.17 14.34
C ARG A 117 4.38 -5.65 14.56
N ASP A 118 5.07 -6.28 13.61
CA ASP A 118 5.66 -7.61 13.82
C ASP A 118 6.99 -7.45 14.58
N GLU A 119 7.09 -8.01 15.79
CA GLU A 119 8.27 -7.87 16.65
C GLU A 119 9.42 -8.82 16.27
N ARG A 120 9.17 -9.78 15.37
CA ARG A 120 10.06 -10.92 15.11
C ARG A 120 11.25 -10.62 14.20
N GLU A 121 11.25 -9.51 13.48
CA GLU A 121 12.32 -9.20 12.52
C GLU A 121 12.73 -7.72 12.51
N LYS A 122 13.88 -7.44 13.12
CA LYS A 122 14.44 -6.07 13.24
C LYS A 122 15.46 -5.69 12.16
N SER A 123 15.74 -6.55 11.18
CA SER A 123 16.84 -6.33 10.23
C SER A 123 16.61 -5.15 9.27
N GLU A 124 15.37 -4.96 8.80
CA GLU A 124 15.06 -3.97 7.75
C GLU A 124 13.87 -3.05 8.11
N PRO A 125 13.84 -1.79 7.61
CA PRO A 125 12.71 -0.89 7.77
C PRO A 125 11.41 -1.46 7.18
N LEU A 126 10.27 -1.25 7.84
CA LEU A 126 8.97 -1.76 7.39
C LEU A 126 8.66 -1.40 5.92
N GLY A 127 8.90 -0.16 5.50
CA GLY A 127 8.64 0.26 4.12
C GLY A 127 9.42 -0.55 3.09
N MET A 128 10.66 -0.90 3.39
CA MET A 128 11.52 -1.72 2.52
C MET A 128 10.98 -3.15 2.38
N LYS A 129 10.60 -3.77 3.50
CA LYS A 129 9.99 -5.11 3.52
C LYS A 129 8.71 -5.17 2.69
N ILE A 130 7.84 -4.17 2.83
CA ILE A 130 6.60 -4.11 2.06
C ILE A 130 6.90 -4.00 0.56
N ILE A 131 7.86 -3.16 0.15
CA ILE A 131 8.25 -3.08 -1.26
C ILE A 131 8.75 -4.43 -1.75
N GLU A 132 9.63 -5.10 -1.01
CA GLU A 132 10.19 -6.41 -1.40
C GLU A 132 9.15 -7.50 -1.53
N GLU A 133 8.19 -7.53 -0.61
CA GLU A 133 7.07 -8.45 -0.66
C GLU A 133 6.14 -8.14 -1.83
N MET A 134 5.83 -6.87 -2.09
CA MET A 134 4.99 -6.48 -3.23
C MET A 134 5.65 -6.82 -4.56
N ILE A 135 6.96 -6.57 -4.75
CA ILE A 135 7.65 -6.92 -5.99
C ILE A 135 7.86 -8.43 -6.15
N SER A 136 7.78 -9.22 -5.08
CA SER A 136 7.96 -10.68 -5.14
C SER A 136 6.88 -11.39 -5.96
N VAL A 137 5.75 -10.72 -6.20
CA VAL A 137 4.66 -11.26 -7.03
C VAL A 137 4.89 -11.03 -8.53
N LEU A 138 5.90 -10.23 -8.89
CA LEU A 138 6.24 -9.91 -10.28
C LEU A 138 7.23 -10.95 -10.80
N GLU A 139 6.91 -11.58 -11.94
CA GLU A 139 7.82 -12.53 -12.59
C GLU A 139 9.07 -11.82 -13.16
N ARG A 140 8.87 -10.62 -13.73
CA ARG A 140 9.90 -9.81 -14.38
C ARG A 140 9.90 -8.37 -13.87
N PRO A 141 10.32 -8.14 -12.60
CA PRO A 141 10.30 -6.81 -11.98
C PRO A 141 11.02 -5.72 -12.79
N GLU A 142 12.04 -6.09 -13.56
CA GLU A 142 12.84 -5.19 -14.39
C GLU A 142 12.07 -4.59 -15.59
N GLU A 143 10.95 -5.20 -16.00
CA GLU A 143 10.10 -4.66 -17.06
C GLU A 143 9.18 -3.54 -16.56
N HIS A 144 9.08 -3.37 -15.24
CA HIS A 144 8.18 -2.42 -14.61
C HIS A 144 8.91 -1.20 -14.02
N GLU A 145 8.16 -0.11 -13.89
CA GLU A 145 8.52 1.10 -13.17
C GLU A 145 7.67 1.21 -11.91
N LEU A 146 8.33 1.23 -10.76
CA LEU A 146 7.68 1.32 -9.46
C LEU A 146 7.54 2.76 -9.00
N TYR A 147 6.39 3.10 -8.42
CA TYR A 147 6.09 4.41 -7.88
C TYR A 147 5.60 4.27 -6.44
N PHE A 148 6.17 5.03 -5.51
CA PHE A 148 5.77 4.98 -4.10
C PHE A 148 5.96 6.30 -3.36
N ASN A 149 5.18 6.49 -2.30
CA ASN A 149 5.20 7.71 -1.51
C ASN A 149 6.37 7.75 -0.49
N ASN A 150 6.40 8.82 0.32
CA ASN A 150 7.45 9.07 1.30
C ASN A 150 7.46 8.19 2.54
N PHE A 151 6.45 7.34 2.72
CA PHE A 151 6.50 6.30 3.72
C PHE A 151 7.59 5.29 3.37
N PHE A 152 7.61 4.84 2.10
CA PHE A 152 8.48 3.77 1.60
C PHE A 152 9.87 4.26 1.22
N ALA A 153 9.95 5.41 0.55
CA ALA A 153 11.18 5.83 -0.12
C ALA A 153 12.36 6.07 0.85
N SER A 154 13.50 5.49 0.51
CA SER A 154 14.80 5.73 1.14
C SER A 154 15.91 5.51 0.13
N TYR A 155 17.04 6.19 0.31
CA TYR A 155 18.19 6.05 -0.58
C TYR A 155 18.68 4.59 -0.69
N ASN A 156 18.83 3.90 0.45
CA ASN A 156 19.26 2.49 0.50
C ASN A 156 18.30 1.55 -0.24
N LEU A 157 16.99 1.77 -0.14
CA LEU A 157 15.99 0.98 -0.87
C LEU A 157 16.24 1.08 -2.37
N LEU A 158 16.48 2.29 -2.85
CA LEU A 158 16.61 2.56 -4.27
C LEU A 158 17.97 2.14 -4.83
N GLU A 159 19.05 2.21 -4.05
CA GLU A 159 20.29 1.52 -4.41
C GLU A 159 20.08 0.00 -4.53
N LYS A 160 19.33 -0.62 -3.60
CA LYS A 160 19.01 -2.06 -3.66
C LYS A 160 18.17 -2.43 -4.89
N LEU A 161 17.19 -1.60 -5.25
CA LEU A 161 16.35 -1.81 -6.44
C LEU A 161 17.15 -1.61 -7.73
N SER A 162 17.99 -0.58 -7.79
CA SER A 162 18.85 -0.32 -8.94
C SER A 162 19.87 -1.44 -9.17
N GLY A 163 20.46 -1.99 -8.09
CA GLY A 163 21.32 -3.17 -8.17
C GLY A 163 20.62 -4.43 -8.70
N ARG A 164 19.28 -4.44 -8.72
CA ARG A 164 18.44 -5.50 -9.31
C ARG A 164 17.85 -5.10 -10.68
N MET A 165 18.29 -3.97 -11.26
CA MET A 165 17.78 -3.39 -12.51
C MET A 165 16.28 -3.05 -12.47
N ILE A 166 15.74 -2.76 -11.28
CA ILE A 166 14.35 -2.36 -11.10
C ILE A 166 14.27 -0.84 -11.10
N ARG A 167 13.50 -0.29 -12.05
CA ARG A 167 13.24 1.15 -12.12
C ARG A 167 12.25 1.54 -11.04
N ALA A 168 12.59 2.54 -10.23
CA ALA A 168 11.74 3.01 -9.17
C ALA A 168 11.82 4.53 -9.00
N THR A 169 10.69 5.13 -8.66
CA THR A 169 10.52 6.55 -8.36
C THR A 169 9.77 6.72 -7.06
N GLY A 170 10.37 7.44 -6.11
CA GLY A 170 9.70 7.73 -4.85
C GLY A 170 10.02 9.08 -4.26
N THR A 171 9.06 9.63 -3.53
CA THR A 171 9.24 10.89 -2.79
C THR A 171 9.93 10.65 -1.46
N MET A 172 11.08 11.26 -1.18
CA MET A 172 11.75 11.07 0.13
C MET A 172 11.31 12.11 1.17
N ARG A 173 11.68 11.92 2.44
CA ARG A 173 11.60 13.01 3.44
C ARG A 173 12.97 13.62 3.61
N ASN A 174 13.06 14.93 3.86
CA ASN A 174 14.33 15.60 4.10
C ASN A 174 15.15 14.99 5.27
N SER A 175 14.47 14.39 6.26
CA SER A 175 15.17 13.69 7.34
C SER A 175 15.94 12.45 6.88
N ARG A 176 15.55 11.83 5.76
CA ARG A 176 16.14 10.59 5.20
C ARG A 176 17.27 10.86 4.20
N THR A 177 17.52 12.11 3.85
CA THR A 177 18.46 12.52 2.80
C THR A 177 19.68 13.26 3.35
N ARG A 178 19.83 13.35 4.67
CA ARG A 178 20.90 14.11 5.35
C ARG A 178 22.32 13.64 5.02
N LYS A 179 22.48 12.37 4.64
CA LYS A 179 23.79 11.77 4.30
C LYS A 179 24.17 11.96 2.82
N ILE A 180 23.27 12.51 2.01
CA ILE A 180 23.50 12.72 0.57
C ILE A 180 24.18 14.09 0.40
N PRO A 181 25.33 14.16 -0.29
CA PRO A 181 26.10 15.39 -0.46
C PRO A 181 25.44 16.32 -1.49
N ARG A 182 24.41 17.05 -1.05
CA ARG A 182 23.57 17.93 -1.88
C ARG A 182 23.41 19.30 -1.23
N MET A 183 22.88 20.28 -1.97
CA MET A 183 22.61 21.60 -1.41
C MET A 183 21.60 21.51 -0.25
N PRO A 184 21.82 22.24 0.87
CA PRO A 184 20.86 22.26 1.97
C PRO A 184 19.50 22.79 1.51
N VAL A 185 18.42 22.20 2.01
CA VAL A 185 17.04 22.54 1.62
C VAL A 185 16.71 24.02 1.87
N ASP A 186 17.28 24.60 2.92
CA ASP A 186 17.07 26.01 3.26
C ASP A 186 17.80 26.96 2.31
N GLU A 187 18.82 26.49 1.59
CA GLU A 187 19.44 27.23 0.49
C GLU A 187 18.66 27.08 -0.80
N VAL A 188 18.14 25.87 -1.09
CA VAL A 188 17.27 25.62 -2.25
C VAL A 188 16.04 26.51 -2.21
N LYS A 189 15.36 26.62 -1.05
CA LYS A 189 14.19 27.50 -0.86
C LYS A 189 14.45 28.98 -1.14
N LYS A 190 15.70 29.45 -1.05
CA LYS A 190 16.06 30.84 -1.36
C LYS A 190 16.25 31.09 -2.86
N LYS A 191 16.29 30.03 -3.67
CA LYS A 191 16.43 30.13 -5.13
C LYS A 191 15.10 30.49 -5.78
N HIS A 192 15.15 30.87 -7.06
CA HIS A 192 13.96 31.18 -7.84
C HIS A 192 13.05 29.95 -8.00
N ARG A 193 11.75 30.17 -8.19
CA ARG A 193 10.79 29.10 -8.48
C ARG A 193 11.19 28.35 -9.75
N GLY A 194 11.22 27.02 -9.69
CA GLY A 194 11.67 26.16 -10.80
C GLY A 194 13.16 25.82 -10.76
N PHE A 195 13.94 26.42 -9.83
CA PHE A 195 15.28 25.97 -9.53
C PHE A 195 15.26 24.53 -8.97
N PHE A 196 16.21 23.72 -9.40
CA PHE A 196 16.46 22.39 -8.86
C PHE A 196 17.96 22.14 -8.66
N ASP A 197 18.29 21.33 -7.65
CA ASP A 197 19.59 20.73 -7.43
C ASP A 197 19.48 19.21 -7.61
N HIS A 198 20.55 18.56 -8.06
CA HIS A 198 20.52 17.11 -8.21
C HIS A 198 21.87 16.46 -7.92
N VAL A 199 21.81 15.22 -7.44
CA VAL A 199 22.98 14.38 -7.17
C VAL A 199 22.71 13.02 -7.79
N CYS A 200 23.63 12.57 -8.64
CA CYS A 200 23.57 11.26 -9.28
C CYS A 200 24.82 10.45 -8.94
N ASN A 201 24.65 9.20 -8.50
CA ASN A 201 25.76 8.26 -8.25
C ASN A 201 26.00 7.30 -9.44
N GLY A 202 25.45 7.61 -10.62
CA GLY A 202 25.47 6.79 -11.83
C GLY A 202 24.22 5.91 -11.99
N THR A 203 23.64 5.45 -10.88
CA THR A 203 22.50 4.51 -10.86
C THR A 203 21.25 5.07 -10.19
N VAL A 204 21.41 6.07 -9.34
CA VAL A 204 20.37 6.66 -8.51
C VAL A 204 20.51 8.18 -8.62
N ASN A 205 19.46 8.85 -9.10
CA ASN A 205 19.42 10.30 -9.27
C ASN A 205 18.46 10.97 -8.30
N VAL A 206 18.99 11.73 -7.35
CA VAL A 206 18.25 12.48 -6.31
C VAL A 206 18.04 13.91 -6.81
N VAL A 207 16.79 14.37 -6.87
CA VAL A 207 16.46 15.76 -7.27
C VAL A 207 15.79 16.52 -6.12
N ASP A 208 16.25 17.74 -5.84
CA ASP A 208 15.61 18.76 -4.99
C ASP A 208 15.07 19.90 -5.85
N GLY A 209 13.93 20.51 -5.51
CA GLY A 209 13.40 21.62 -6.27
C GLY A 209 12.51 22.57 -5.48
N THR A 210 12.38 23.81 -5.97
CA THR A 210 11.57 24.86 -5.33
C THR A 210 10.09 24.84 -5.70
N THR A 211 9.66 23.90 -6.56
CA THR A 211 8.36 23.96 -7.25
C THR A 211 7.18 23.47 -6.40
N THR A 212 7.40 22.79 -5.27
CA THR A 212 6.32 22.31 -4.38
C THR A 212 6.61 22.54 -2.89
N PRO A 213 5.61 22.94 -2.07
CA PRO A 213 5.79 23.19 -0.62
C PRO A 213 6.14 21.93 0.18
N LEU A 214 5.75 20.77 -0.35
CA LEU A 214 6.30 19.48 0.03
C LEU A 214 7.55 19.31 -0.81
N SER A 215 8.70 19.16 -0.17
CA SER A 215 9.93 18.73 -0.83
C SER A 215 9.63 17.40 -1.58
N LEU A 216 9.28 17.47 -2.85
CA LEU A 216 9.08 16.31 -3.71
C LEU A 216 10.45 15.97 -4.24
N TRP A 217 11.07 14.99 -3.60
CA TRP A 217 12.32 14.42 -4.06
C TRP A 217 11.97 13.39 -5.09
N PHE A 218 12.46 13.52 -6.31
CA PHE A 218 12.41 12.39 -7.22
C PHE A 218 13.71 11.64 -7.05
N LEU A 219 13.61 10.36 -6.75
CA LEU A 219 14.74 9.46 -6.81
C LEU A 219 14.48 8.49 -7.94
N ILE A 220 15.15 8.70 -9.07
CA ILE A 220 14.96 7.91 -10.28
C ILE A 220 16.15 6.97 -10.40
N THR A 221 15.85 5.69 -10.60
CA THR A 221 16.84 4.64 -10.88
C THR A 221 16.66 4.09 -12.28
#